data_AF-A0A2N1Y3H6-F1
#
_entry.id   AF-A0A2N1Y3H6-F1
#
_cell.length_a   1.000
_cell.length_b   1.000
_cell.length_c   1.000
_cell.angle_alpha   90.00
_cell.angle_beta   90.00
_cell.angle_gamma   90.00
#
_symmetry.space_group_name_H-M   'P 1'
#
loop_
_entity.id
_entity.type
_entity.pdbx_description
1 polymer ?
#
loop_
_entity_poly.entity_id
_entity_poly.type
_entity_poly.pdbx_seq_one_letter_code
_entity_poly.pdbx_strand_id
1 'polypeptide(L)'
;MPLSDLIALHSSAMAFHREHGRLPGGTTTANALPVSRVRHNPSLLMGEQADRSTFTRKLIASALIAGLLLAGLVNERKDMPPPAAALRVDSAPVAGQATSAVLLGGPLQLGMDAATVRLIQGEPMRINGGTWEYGPSWLRFEDGELVDWYSSPLYRLKTPTSSPGIDSQSSRPYKR
;
A
#
# COMPACT_ATOMS: atom_id res chain seq x y z
N MET A 1 -9.03 -34.11 -10.07
CA MET A 1 -10.04 -33.62 -11.02
C MET A 1 -9.34 -32.74 -12.05
N PRO A 2 -9.53 -32.95 -13.35
CA PRO A 2 -8.99 -32.08 -14.39
C PRO A 2 -9.72 -30.72 -14.41
N LEU A 3 -9.03 -29.66 -14.86
CA LEU A 3 -9.55 -28.28 -14.87
C LEU A 3 -10.82 -28.12 -15.72
N SER A 4 -10.96 -28.93 -16.77
CA SER A 4 -12.16 -28.98 -17.62
C SER A 4 -13.43 -29.30 -16.84
N ASP A 5 -13.34 -30.22 -15.88
CA ASP A 5 -14.50 -30.68 -15.10
C ASP A 5 -14.97 -29.59 -14.13
N LEU A 6 -14.02 -28.82 -13.58
CA LEU A 6 -14.34 -27.70 -12.69
C LEU A 6 -15.03 -26.55 -13.44
N ILE A 7 -14.57 -26.24 -14.66
CA ILE A 7 -15.20 -25.22 -15.51
C ILE A 7 -16.61 -25.66 -15.91
N ALA A 8 -16.79 -26.94 -16.27
CA ALA A 8 -18.11 -27.50 -16.62
C ALA A 8 -19.07 -27.51 -15.41
N LEU A 9 -18.57 -27.84 -14.22
CA LEU A 9 -19.37 -27.80 -12.99
C LEU A 9 -19.83 -26.38 -12.68
N HIS A 10 -18.94 -25.40 -12.77
CA HIS A 10 -19.25 -23.99 -12.53
C HIS A 10 -20.30 -23.45 -13.52
N SER A 11 -20.17 -23.76 -14.81
CA SER A 11 -21.14 -23.30 -15.82
C SER A 11 -22.54 -23.89 -15.58
N SER A 12 -22.63 -25.16 -15.16
CA SER A 12 -23.90 -25.80 -14.79
C SER A 12 -24.56 -25.15 -13.57
N ALA A 13 -23.78 -24.80 -12.54
CA ALA A 13 -24.28 -24.13 -11.34
C ALA A 13 -24.84 -22.73 -11.67
N MET A 14 -24.18 -21.99 -12.58
CA MET A 14 -24.62 -20.66 -13.01
C MET A 14 -25.87 -20.70 -13.91
N ALA A 15 -26.07 -21.77 -14.69
CA ALA A 15 -27.30 -21.97 -15.46
C ALA A 15 -28.50 -22.24 -14.53
N PHE A 16 -28.31 -23.16 -13.57
CA PHE A 16 -29.33 -23.47 -12.57
C PHE A 16 -29.72 -22.25 -11.72
N HIS A 17 -28.75 -21.40 -11.36
CA HIS A 17 -29.03 -20.17 -10.62
C HIS A 17 -29.89 -19.19 -11.41
N ARG A 18 -29.65 -19.06 -12.73
CA ARG A 18 -30.45 -18.17 -13.59
C ARG A 18 -31.90 -18.65 -13.74
N GLU A 19 -32.11 -19.96 -13.80
CA GLU A 19 -33.45 -20.54 -13.96
C GLU A 19 -34.22 -20.62 -12.64
N HIS A 20 -33.54 -20.93 -11.53
CA HIS A 20 -34.20 -21.23 -10.25
C HIS A 20 -33.96 -20.19 -9.16
N GLY A 21 -33.15 -19.15 -9.41
CA GLY A 21 -32.80 -18.10 -8.45
C GLY A 21 -32.03 -18.60 -7.23
N ARG A 22 -31.51 -19.84 -7.25
CA ARG A 22 -30.84 -20.49 -6.11
C ARG A 22 -29.70 -21.38 -6.60
N LEU A 23 -28.69 -21.59 -5.77
CA LEU A 23 -27.60 -22.52 -6.07
C LEU A 23 -28.02 -23.96 -5.74
N PRO A 24 -27.58 -24.96 -6.53
CA PRO A 24 -27.81 -26.35 -6.21
C PRO A 24 -27.08 -26.71 -4.91
N GLY A 25 -27.83 -27.20 -3.91
CA GLY A 25 -27.29 -27.57 -2.59
C GLY A 25 -27.49 -26.56 -1.45
N GLY A 26 -28.09 -25.39 -1.71
CA GLY A 26 -28.45 -24.44 -0.65
C GLY A 26 -29.77 -24.79 0.04
N THR A 27 -29.79 -24.88 1.37
CA THR A 27 -31.03 -25.05 2.16
C THR A 27 -31.81 -23.74 2.20
N THR A 28 -33.07 -23.77 1.74
CA THR A 28 -34.00 -22.65 1.85
C THR A 28 -34.36 -22.39 3.32
N THR A 29 -33.80 -21.35 3.94
CA THR A 29 -34.33 -20.81 5.19
C THR A 29 -35.57 -19.99 4.87
N ALA A 30 -36.73 -20.62 4.86
CA ALA A 30 -38.03 -19.96 4.80
C ALA A 30 -38.61 -19.80 6.22
N ASN A 31 -38.40 -18.63 6.84
CA ASN A 31 -39.20 -18.00 7.93
C ASN A 31 -38.39 -16.81 8.51
N ALA A 32 -38.89 -15.63 8.90
CA ALA A 32 -40.26 -15.16 9.14
C ALA A 32 -40.32 -13.61 9.23
N LEU A 33 -41.40 -13.05 8.67
CA LEU A 33 -42.17 -11.83 9.00
C LEU A 33 -41.65 -10.38 8.77
N PRO A 34 -42.53 -9.46 8.30
CA PRO A 34 -42.26 -8.03 8.18
C PRO A 34 -42.50 -7.33 9.52
N VAL A 35 -41.47 -6.73 10.11
CA VAL A 35 -41.65 -5.87 11.29
C VAL A 35 -41.82 -4.43 10.83
N SER A 36 -43.04 -3.94 11.06
CA SER A 36 -43.50 -2.57 10.88
C SER A 36 -42.51 -1.54 11.39
N ARG A 37 -42.20 -0.57 10.53
CA ARG A 37 -41.39 0.60 10.81
C ARG A 37 -42.10 1.49 11.85
N VAL A 38 -41.79 1.29 13.12
CA VAL A 38 -42.23 2.16 14.21
C VAL A 38 -41.18 3.27 14.39
N ARG A 39 -41.51 4.45 13.88
CA ARG A 39 -40.77 5.70 14.09
C ARG A 39 -40.95 6.10 15.55
N HIS A 40 -39.90 6.04 16.37
CA HIS A 40 -39.88 6.69 17.68
C HIS A 40 -38.79 7.77 17.67
N ASN A 41 -39.25 8.99 17.90
CA ASN A 41 -38.46 10.19 18.09
C ASN A 41 -37.77 10.09 19.46
N PRO A 42 -36.44 10.23 19.57
CA PRO A 42 -35.79 10.17 20.87
C PRO A 42 -35.99 11.50 21.61
N SER A 43 -36.89 11.50 22.59
CA SER A 43 -36.88 12.52 23.64
C SER A 43 -35.63 12.33 24.49
N LEU A 44 -34.76 13.33 24.37
CA LEU A 44 -33.98 13.97 25.44
C LEU A 44 -33.98 13.23 26.78
N LEU A 45 -32.80 12.78 27.22
CA LEU A 45 -32.26 12.99 28.56
C LEU A 45 -30.82 12.46 28.61
N MET A 46 -29.97 13.28 29.22
CA MET A 46 -28.68 12.90 29.82
C MET A 46 -27.47 12.74 28.89
N GLY A 47 -26.42 13.52 29.20
CA GLY A 47 -25.05 13.16 28.85
C GLY A 47 -24.15 14.32 28.45
N GLU A 48 -23.98 15.28 29.34
CA GLU A 48 -22.85 16.22 29.33
C GLU A 48 -21.51 15.47 29.39
N GLN A 49 -21.01 14.93 28.28
CA GLN A 49 -19.68 14.34 28.20
C GLN A 49 -19.14 14.36 26.76
N ALA A 50 -18.63 15.49 26.28
CA ALA A 50 -17.66 15.50 25.18
C ALA A 50 -16.97 16.85 25.01
N ASP A 51 -16.00 17.19 25.87
CA ASP A 51 -14.79 17.87 25.35
C ASP A 51 -13.57 17.75 26.30
N ARG A 52 -13.20 16.53 26.68
CA ARG A 52 -11.94 16.28 27.42
C ARG A 52 -10.88 15.54 26.60
N SER A 53 -11.23 15.12 25.38
CA SER A 53 -10.42 14.28 24.49
C SER A 53 -9.58 15.08 23.48
N THR A 54 -9.97 16.32 23.17
CA THR A 54 -9.26 17.17 22.21
C THR A 54 -8.03 17.83 22.84
N PHE A 55 -8.08 18.13 24.14
CA PHE A 55 -7.01 18.85 24.85
C PHE A 55 -5.77 17.98 25.11
N THR A 56 -5.94 16.70 25.46
CA THR A 56 -4.83 15.76 25.67
C THR A 56 -4.18 15.35 24.34
N ARG A 57 -4.95 15.20 23.26
CA ARG A 57 -4.42 14.98 21.89
C ARG A 57 -3.56 16.15 21.41
N LYS A 58 -3.94 17.40 21.71
CA LYS A 58 -3.15 18.59 21.33
C LYS A 58 -1.83 18.69 22.10
N LEU A 59 -1.80 18.33 23.38
CA LEU A 59 -0.58 18.33 24.19
C LEU A 59 0.44 17.27 23.74
N ILE A 60 -0.01 16.08 23.34
CA ILE A 60 0.86 15.02 22.79
C ILE A 60 1.42 15.44 21.43
N ALA A 61 0.59 16.04 20.57
CA ALA A 61 1.03 16.53 19.26
C ALA A 61 2.06 17.66 19.39
N SER A 62 1.90 18.59 20.33
CA SER A 62 2.89 19.65 20.57
C SER A 62 4.21 19.10 21.14
N ALA A 63 4.15 18.08 22.01
CA ALA A 63 5.35 17.45 22.54
C ALA A 63 6.13 16.67 21.46
N LEU A 64 5.43 16.02 20.52
CA LEU A 64 6.05 15.37 19.36
C LEU A 64 6.70 16.38 18.41
N ILE A 65 6.06 17.52 18.14
CA ILE A 65 6.63 18.59 17.30
C ILE A 65 7.86 19.22 17.97
N ALA A 66 7.78 19.50 19.27
CA ALA A 66 8.92 20.04 20.03
C ALA A 66 10.08 19.04 20.09
N GLY A 67 9.80 17.75 20.28
CA GLY A 67 10.80 16.68 20.24
C GLY A 67 11.47 16.52 18.86
N LEU A 68 10.69 16.64 17.78
CA LEU A 68 11.20 16.60 16.40
C LEU A 68 12.08 17.81 16.07
N LEU A 69 11.70 19.00 16.55
CA LEU A 69 12.49 20.23 16.39
C LEU A 69 13.80 20.19 17.21
N LEU A 70 13.77 19.63 18.42
CA LEU A 70 14.99 19.46 19.22
C LEU A 70 15.95 18.43 18.61
N ALA A 71 15.42 17.34 18.03
CA ALA A 71 16.23 16.32 17.37
C ALA A 71 16.91 16.85 16.09
N GLY A 72 16.29 17.82 15.41
CA GLY A 72 16.89 18.50 14.25
C GLY A 72 18.13 19.32 14.59
N LEU A 73 18.13 20.03 15.73
CA LEU A 73 19.22 20.96 16.09
C LEU A 73 20.52 20.27 16.59
N VAL A 74 20.43 19.04 17.08
CA VAL A 74 21.60 18.31 17.61
C VAL A 74 22.45 17.70 16.48
N ASN A 75 21.91 17.60 15.26
CA ASN A 75 22.62 17.02 14.12
C ASN A 75 23.48 18.01 13.31
N GLU A 76 23.51 19.31 13.65
CA GLU A 76 24.26 20.34 12.91
C GLU A 76 25.63 20.70 13.53
N ARG A 77 26.31 19.75 14.19
CA ARG A 77 27.70 19.94 14.68
C ARG A 77 28.68 18.92 14.15
N LYS A 78 28.71 18.74 12.83
CA LYS A 78 29.87 18.29 12.04
C LYS A 78 29.72 19.03 10.71
N ASP A 79 30.53 20.02 10.33
CA ASP A 79 31.98 20.09 10.40
C ASP A 79 32.45 21.56 10.43
N MET A 80 33.47 21.84 11.24
CA MET A 80 34.25 23.08 11.17
C MET A 80 35.29 22.92 10.06
N PRO A 81 35.34 23.79 9.03
CA PRO A 81 36.41 23.74 8.04
C PRO A 81 37.71 24.35 8.62
N PRO A 82 38.87 23.67 8.52
CA PRO A 82 40.16 24.31 8.76
C PRO A 82 40.49 25.30 7.62
N PRO A 83 41.14 26.45 7.91
CA PRO A 83 41.57 27.38 6.88
C PRO A 83 42.90 26.92 6.25
N ALA A 84 43.10 27.41 5.03
CA ALA A 84 44.34 27.41 4.26
C ALA A 84 44.51 26.29 3.23
N ALA A 85 44.28 26.71 1.98
CA ALA A 85 45.21 26.55 0.88
C ALA A 85 45.62 25.11 0.53
N ALA A 86 44.93 24.53 -0.44
CA ALA A 86 45.55 24.25 -1.74
C ALA A 86 44.49 23.74 -2.70
N LEU A 87 44.49 24.33 -3.90
CA LEU A 87 43.93 23.72 -5.10
C LEU A 87 44.39 22.26 -5.19
N ARG A 88 43.50 21.31 -4.93
CA ARG A 88 43.59 19.97 -5.48
C ARG A 88 42.27 19.62 -6.13
N VAL A 89 42.27 19.84 -7.44
CA VAL A 89 41.48 19.10 -8.41
C VAL A 89 41.79 17.62 -8.17
N ASP A 90 40.91 16.92 -7.47
CA ASP A 90 40.80 15.47 -7.61
C ASP A 90 39.33 15.13 -7.63
N SER A 91 38.83 14.94 -8.84
CA SER A 91 37.48 14.51 -9.15
C SER A 91 37.33 13.05 -8.74
N ALA A 92 36.99 12.79 -7.47
CA ALA A 92 36.41 11.52 -7.08
C ALA A 92 34.92 11.51 -7.49
N PRO A 93 34.43 10.54 -8.27
CA PRO A 93 33.03 10.52 -8.65
C PRO A 93 32.19 10.19 -7.42
N VAL A 94 31.32 11.12 -7.01
CA VAL A 94 30.14 10.84 -6.19
C VAL A 94 29.19 9.99 -7.05
N ALA A 95 29.53 8.71 -7.22
CA ALA A 95 28.80 7.77 -8.06
C ALA A 95 27.53 7.21 -7.38
N GLY A 96 27.28 7.54 -6.12
CA GLY A 96 26.17 6.98 -5.33
C GLY A 96 24.86 7.78 -5.34
N GLN A 97 24.89 9.09 -5.64
CA GLN A 97 23.71 9.97 -5.52
C GLN A 97 23.11 10.38 -6.87
N ALA A 98 23.87 10.29 -7.96
CA ALA A 98 23.36 10.64 -9.29
C ALA A 98 22.37 9.60 -9.84
N THR A 99 22.48 8.33 -9.45
CA THR A 99 21.60 7.25 -9.91
C THR A 99 20.18 7.39 -9.36
N SER A 100 20.05 7.76 -8.08
CA SER A 100 18.74 7.90 -7.42
C SER A 100 17.91 9.04 -8.02
N ALA A 101 18.54 10.16 -8.38
CA ALA A 101 17.84 11.30 -8.97
C ALA A 101 17.40 11.06 -10.43
N VAL A 102 18.16 10.28 -11.21
CA VAL A 102 17.80 9.92 -12.60
C VAL A 102 16.68 8.86 -12.63
N LEU A 103 16.56 8.04 -11.59
CA LEU A 103 15.47 7.06 -11.44
C LEU A 103 14.12 7.66 -11.02
N LEU A 104 14.07 8.91 -10.55
CA LEU A 104 12.84 9.55 -10.03
C LEU A 104 11.71 9.69 -11.06
N GLY A 105 12.01 9.59 -12.37
CA GLY A 105 11.01 9.53 -13.45
C GLY A 105 10.88 8.15 -14.12
N GLY A 106 11.67 7.18 -13.67
CA GLY A 106 11.72 5.83 -14.22
C GLY A 106 10.64 4.91 -13.63
N PRO A 107 10.45 3.72 -14.21
CA PRO A 107 9.59 2.71 -13.60
C PRO A 107 10.11 2.26 -12.23
N LEU A 108 9.23 1.78 -11.36
CA LEU A 108 9.65 1.18 -10.08
C LEU A 108 10.54 -0.04 -10.34
N GLN A 109 11.56 -0.20 -9.49
CA GLN A 109 12.51 -1.31 -9.52
C GLN A 109 12.69 -1.87 -8.10
N LEU A 110 13.10 -3.14 -8.02
CA LEU A 110 13.48 -3.76 -6.76
C LEU A 110 14.62 -2.97 -6.09
N GLY A 111 14.59 -2.92 -4.76
CA GLY A 111 15.56 -2.19 -3.93
C GLY A 111 15.30 -0.69 -3.83
N MET A 112 14.29 -0.13 -4.51
CA MET A 112 13.94 1.28 -4.36
C MET A 112 13.46 1.58 -2.94
N ASP A 113 13.91 2.70 -2.38
CA ASP A 113 13.47 3.15 -1.07
C ASP A 113 12.00 3.62 -1.09
N ALA A 114 11.32 3.46 0.04
CA ALA A 114 9.91 3.82 0.16
C ALA A 114 9.60 5.30 -0.17
N ALA A 115 10.52 6.24 0.08
CA ALA A 115 10.29 7.65 -0.22
C ALA A 115 10.34 7.91 -1.74
N THR A 116 11.31 7.33 -2.45
CA THR A 116 11.37 7.34 -3.91
C THR A 116 10.15 6.69 -4.53
N VAL A 117 9.73 5.53 -4.01
CA VAL A 117 8.50 4.87 -4.48
C VAL A 117 7.27 5.76 -4.28
N ARG A 118 7.18 6.49 -3.17
CA ARG A 118 6.08 7.44 -2.93
C ARG A 118 6.12 8.64 -3.88
N LEU A 119 7.30 9.11 -4.27
CA LEU A 119 7.43 10.16 -5.30
C LEU A 119 6.97 9.67 -6.67
N ILE A 120 7.29 8.42 -7.02
CA ILE A 120 6.90 7.82 -8.30
C ILE A 120 5.41 7.46 -8.29
N GLN A 121 4.95 6.64 -7.34
CA GLN A 121 3.62 6.04 -7.32
C GLN A 121 2.55 6.94 -6.66
N GLY A 122 2.94 7.79 -5.71
CA GLY A 122 2.04 8.58 -4.88
C GLY A 122 1.68 7.92 -3.55
N GLU A 123 0.78 8.55 -2.79
CA GLU A 123 0.36 8.07 -1.47
C GLU A 123 -0.49 6.78 -1.60
N PRO A 124 -0.17 5.71 -0.86
CA PRO A 124 -0.98 4.49 -0.83
C PRO A 124 -2.33 4.72 -0.16
N MET A 125 -3.32 3.91 -0.52
CA MET A 125 -4.63 3.93 0.11
C MET A 125 -4.58 3.34 1.53
N ARG A 126 -3.74 2.33 1.73
CA ARG A 126 -3.53 1.67 3.02
C ARG A 126 -2.10 1.16 3.13
N ILE A 127 -1.58 1.18 4.35
CA ILE A 127 -0.28 0.57 4.70
C ILE A 127 -0.54 -0.48 5.76
N ASN A 128 -0.04 -1.69 5.55
CA ASN A 128 -0.18 -2.81 6.48
C ASN A 128 1.11 -3.62 6.55
N GLY A 129 1.83 -3.56 7.67
CA GLY A 129 3.01 -4.40 7.93
C GLY A 129 4.07 -4.35 6.82
N GLY A 130 4.36 -3.17 6.27
CA GLY A 130 5.31 -3.01 5.15
C GLY A 130 4.71 -3.25 3.76
N THR A 131 3.43 -3.63 3.65
CA THR A 131 2.72 -3.70 2.37
C THR A 131 1.91 -2.44 2.12
N TRP A 132 2.11 -1.81 0.97
CA TRP A 132 1.39 -0.62 0.51
C TRP A 132 0.35 -1.05 -0.51
N GLU A 133 -0.89 -0.60 -0.33
CA GLU A 133 -2.02 -1.00 -1.15
C GLU A 133 -2.56 0.16 -1.97
N TYR A 134 -2.77 -0.12 -3.25
CA TYR A 134 -3.38 0.74 -4.24
C TYR A 134 -4.58 0.01 -4.86
N GLY A 135 -5.56 -0.31 -4.01
CA GLY A 135 -6.71 -1.13 -4.37
C GLY A 135 -6.32 -2.60 -4.59
N PRO A 136 -6.54 -3.18 -5.79
CA PRO A 136 -6.17 -4.56 -6.08
C PRO A 136 -4.66 -4.76 -6.34
N SER A 137 -3.88 -3.68 -6.40
CA SER A 137 -2.44 -3.68 -6.60
C SER A 137 -1.72 -3.39 -5.30
N TRP A 138 -0.54 -3.96 -5.11
CA TRP A 138 0.23 -3.79 -3.88
C TRP A 138 1.74 -3.79 -4.12
N LEU A 139 2.47 -3.16 -3.20
CA LEU A 139 3.93 -3.11 -3.13
C LEU A 139 4.33 -3.63 -1.75
N ARG A 140 5.36 -4.48 -1.68
CA ARG A 140 5.88 -4.98 -0.41
C ARG A 140 7.25 -4.41 -0.14
N PHE A 141 7.42 -3.89 1.06
CA PHE A 141 8.68 -3.37 1.56
C PHE A 141 9.22 -4.22 2.69
N GLU A 142 10.52 -4.48 2.66
CA GLU A 142 11.29 -5.08 3.75
C GLU A 142 12.52 -4.19 3.96
N ASP A 143 12.88 -3.91 5.21
CA ASP A 143 13.99 -3.01 5.57
C ASP A 143 13.97 -1.62 4.91
N GLY A 144 12.80 -1.16 4.49
CA GLY A 144 12.60 0.15 3.84
C GLY A 144 12.79 0.12 2.32
N GLU A 145 13.08 -1.04 1.74
CA GLU A 145 13.32 -1.25 0.32
C GLU A 145 12.18 -2.04 -0.33
N LEU A 146 11.89 -1.74 -1.61
CA LEU A 146 10.88 -2.44 -2.39
C LEU A 146 11.38 -3.84 -2.76
N VAL A 147 10.75 -4.87 -2.21
CA VAL A 147 11.17 -6.27 -2.41
C VAL A 147 10.22 -7.09 -3.30
N ASP A 148 8.97 -6.66 -3.46
CA ASP A 148 7.99 -7.34 -4.30
C ASP A 148 6.83 -6.42 -4.69
N TRP A 149 6.10 -6.80 -5.75
CA TRP A 149 4.86 -6.12 -6.15
C TRP A 149 3.92 -7.02 -6.94
N TYR A 150 2.65 -6.60 -6.94
CA TYR A 150 1.62 -7.09 -7.85
C TYR A 150 0.87 -5.91 -8.47
N SER A 151 0.84 -5.89 -9.80
CA SER A 151 0.12 -4.89 -10.59
C SER A 151 -1.11 -5.53 -11.24
N SER A 152 -2.30 -5.16 -10.74
CA SER A 152 -3.57 -5.56 -11.32
C SER A 152 -3.86 -4.80 -12.62
N PRO A 153 -4.47 -5.45 -13.64
CA PRO A 153 -4.91 -4.77 -14.86
C PRO A 153 -5.85 -3.59 -14.61
N LEU A 154 -6.63 -3.62 -13.51
CA LEU A 154 -7.57 -2.57 -13.14
C LEU A 154 -6.90 -1.34 -12.52
N TYR A 155 -5.71 -1.53 -11.91
CA TYR A 155 -4.97 -0.45 -11.26
C TYR A 155 -3.48 -0.64 -11.51
N ARG A 156 -3.00 -0.17 -12.65
CA ARG A 156 -1.60 -0.39 -13.04
C ARG A 156 -0.65 0.45 -12.18
N LEU A 157 0.30 -0.24 -11.55
CA LEU A 157 1.48 0.37 -10.96
C LEU A 157 2.40 0.92 -12.05
N LYS A 158 3.25 1.88 -11.70
CA LYS A 158 4.25 2.47 -12.62
C LYS A 158 5.46 1.54 -12.79
N THR A 159 5.20 0.31 -13.24
CA THR A 159 6.17 -0.75 -13.47
C THR A 159 5.99 -1.33 -14.88
N PRO A 160 7.06 -1.82 -15.54
CA PRO A 160 6.93 -2.49 -16.83
C PRO A 160 6.30 -3.87 -16.69
N THR A 161 6.42 -4.50 -15.52
CA THR A 161 5.95 -5.86 -15.25
C THR A 161 4.89 -5.92 -14.16
N SER A 162 4.03 -6.93 -14.28
CA SER A 162 2.97 -7.20 -13.30
C SER A 162 3.50 -7.76 -11.98
N SER A 163 4.65 -8.44 -11.99
CA SER A 163 5.33 -8.95 -10.79
C SER A 163 6.79 -9.26 -11.12
N PRO A 164 7.74 -8.97 -10.22
CA PRO A 164 9.17 -9.11 -10.51
C PRO A 164 9.60 -10.55 -10.83
N GLY A 165 8.83 -11.56 -10.39
CA GLY A 165 9.16 -12.97 -10.58
C GLY A 165 8.62 -13.63 -11.85
N ILE A 166 7.62 -13.05 -12.53
CA ILE A 166 6.90 -13.73 -13.63
C ILE A 166 7.68 -13.66 -14.94
N ASP A 167 8.32 -12.52 -15.24
CA ASP A 167 9.06 -12.32 -16.49
C ASP A 167 10.30 -13.23 -16.60
N SER A 168 10.87 -13.58 -15.44
CA SER A 168 12.02 -14.47 -15.34
C SER A 168 11.64 -15.93 -15.59
N GLN A 169 10.37 -16.32 -15.39
CA GLN A 169 9.89 -17.69 -15.64
C GLN A 169 9.37 -17.91 -17.07
N SER A 170 8.78 -16.89 -17.71
CA SER A 170 8.26 -17.00 -19.09
C SER A 170 9.37 -17.13 -20.15
N SER A 171 10.63 -16.91 -19.78
CA SER A 171 11.78 -16.94 -20.70
C SER A 171 12.47 -18.32 -20.79
N ARG A 172 11.97 -19.36 -20.10
CA ARG A 172 12.52 -20.72 -20.26
C ARG A 172 11.98 -21.34 -21.55
N PRO A 173 12.82 -21.63 -22.56
CA PRO A 173 12.35 -22.31 -23.76
C PRO A 173 11.83 -23.69 -23.37
N TYR A 174 10.55 -23.95 -23.68
CA TYR A 174 9.97 -25.29 -23.61
C TYR A 174 10.72 -26.17 -24.61
N LYS A 175 11.65 -26.99 -24.10
CA LYS A 175 12.38 -27.97 -24.93
C LYS A 175 11.36 -29.05 -25.32
N ARG A 176 10.97 -29.03 -26.60
CA ARG A 176 10.11 -30.03 -27.22
C ARG A 176 10.82 -31.36 -27.39
#